data_AF-A0A5C8SKA2-F1
#
_entry.id   AF-A0A5C8SKA2-F1
#
_cell.length_a   1.000
_cell.length_b   1.000
_cell.length_c   1.000
_cell.angle_alpha   90.00
_cell.angle_beta   90.00
_cell.angle_gamma   90.00
#
_symmetry.space_group_name_H-M   'P 1'
#
loop_
_entity.id
_entity.type
_entity.pdbx_description
1 polymer ?
#
loop_
_entity_poly.entity_id
_entity_poly.type
_entity_poly.pdbx_seq_one_letter_code
_entity_poly.pdbx_strand_id
1 'polypeptide(L)' 'MLHSDPLLTRPTLVHTGLLAQAVDGLKRSATSPADMWRLLTENYIVDLDAVAALMPVSEPEPVWLSARD' A
#
# COMPACT_ATOMS: atom_id res chain seq x y z
N MET A 1 -3.56 19.26 1.76
CA MET A 1 -3.48 19.22 0.28
C MET A 1 -2.10 18.68 -0.08
N LEU A 2 -2.00 17.42 -0.49
CA LEU A 2 -0.73 16.78 -0.87
C LEU A 2 -0.31 17.31 -2.25
N HIS A 3 0.63 18.25 -2.28
CA HIS A 3 1.35 18.62 -3.50
C HIS A 3 2.22 17.44 -3.93
N SER A 4 1.65 16.53 -4.73
CA SER A 4 2.46 15.59 -5.50
C SER A 4 3.04 16.38 -6.67
N ASP A 5 4.30 16.78 -6.55
CA ASP A 5 5.02 17.47 -7.62
C ASP A 5 4.97 16.60 -8.90
N PRO A 6 4.33 17.07 -9.99
CA PRO A 6 4.16 16.28 -11.21
C PRO A 6 5.48 16.05 -11.97
N LEU A 7 6.54 16.72 -11.56
CA LEU A 7 7.89 16.62 -12.15
C LEU A 7 8.76 15.57 -11.44
N LEU A 8 8.34 15.03 -10.30
CA LEU A 8 9.04 13.94 -9.64
C LEU A 8 8.67 12.63 -10.33
N THR A 9 9.59 12.10 -11.12
CA THR A 9 9.48 10.78 -11.75
C THR A 9 9.52 9.72 -10.65
N ARG A 10 8.34 9.37 -10.12
CA ARG A 10 8.22 8.31 -9.11
C ARG A 10 8.66 6.99 -9.74
N PRO A 11 9.57 6.25 -9.10
CA PRO A 11 9.99 4.96 -9.63
C PRO A 11 8.83 3.97 -9.60
N THR A 12 8.64 3.25 -10.70
CA THR A 12 7.61 2.21 -10.82
C THR A 12 8.14 0.89 -10.28
N LEU A 13 7.54 0.40 -9.20
CA LEU A 13 7.82 -0.89 -8.61
C LEU A 13 6.91 -1.96 -9.23
N VAL A 14 7.30 -2.42 -10.42
CA VAL A 14 6.59 -3.49 -11.15
C VAL A 14 7.05 -4.89 -10.72
N HIS A 15 8.26 -5.00 -10.18
CA HIS A 15 8.83 -6.28 -9.76
C HIS A 15 8.55 -6.56 -8.29
N THR A 16 8.00 -7.74 -8.00
CA THR A 16 7.67 -8.21 -6.64
C THR A 16 8.88 -8.17 -5.70
N GLY A 17 10.08 -8.45 -6.21
CA GLY A 17 11.33 -8.38 -5.42
C GLY A 17 11.70 -6.95 -5.01
N LEU A 18 11.49 -5.97 -5.89
CA LEU A 18 11.71 -4.55 -5.57
C LEU A 18 10.62 -4.04 -4.62
N LEU A 19 9.39 -4.52 -4.78
CA LEU A 19 8.30 -4.19 -3.87
C LEU A 19 8.57 -4.73 -2.46
N ALA A 20 9.04 -5.98 -2.34
CA ALA A 20 9.42 -6.57 -1.06
C ALA A 20 10.56 -5.80 -0.38
N GLN A 21 11.58 -5.36 -1.13
CA GLN A 21 12.66 -4.53 -0.58
C GLN A 21 12.17 -3.14 -0.14
N ALA A 22 11.30 -2.50 -0.92
CA ALA A 22 10.72 -1.22 -0.57
C ALA A 22 9.84 -1.32 0.68
N VAL A 23 9.01 -2.37 0.77
CA VAL A 23 8.20 -2.70 1.95
C VAL A 23 9.08 -2.94 3.17
N ASP A 24 10.17 -3.70 3.05
CA ASP A 24 11.09 -3.95 4.15
C ASP A 24 11.80 -2.68 4.64
N GLY A 25 12.19 -1.80 3.71
CA GLY A 25 12.73 -0.47 4.02
C GLY A 25 11.73 0.43 4.74
N LEU A 26 10.47 0.43 4.28
CA LEU A 26 9.38 1.24 4.84
C LEU A 26 8.80 0.66 6.13
N LYS A 27 9.02 -0.63 6.42
CA LYS A 27 8.55 -1.31 7.63
C LYS A 27 9.03 -0.64 8.91
N ARG A 28 10.20 0.02 8.89
CA ARG A 28 10.73 0.79 10.01
C ARG A 28 10.04 2.14 10.22
N SER A 29 9.36 2.66 9.20
CA SER A 29 8.66 3.95 9.21
C SER A 29 7.14 3.81 9.25
N ALA A 30 6.60 2.65 8.87
CA ALA A 30 5.18 2.37 8.87
C ALA A 30 4.72 1.78 10.21
N THR A 31 3.87 2.52 10.91
CA THR A 31 3.28 2.09 12.20
C THR A 31 2.07 1.17 12.00
N SER A 32 1.49 1.14 10.80
CA SER A 32 0.31 0.35 10.45
C SER A 32 0.35 -0.10 8.98
N PRO A 33 -0.39 -1.15 8.61
CA PRO A 33 -0.54 -1.54 7.20
C PRO A 33 -1.11 -0.40 6.32
N ALA A 34 -2.03 0.40 6.86
CA ALA A 34 -2.57 1.55 6.15
C ALA A 34 -1.52 2.65 5.92
N ASP A 35 -0.66 2.92 6.91
CA ASP A 35 0.46 3.85 6.75
C ASP A 35 1.50 3.33 5.76
N MET A 36 1.72 2.01 5.72
CA MET A 36 2.63 1.37 4.76
C MET A 36 2.15 1.55 3.33
N TRP A 37 0.84 1.35 3.09
CA TRP A 37 0.20 1.62 1.81
C TRP A 37 0.30 3.10 1.41
N ARG A 38 0.05 4.02 2.37
CA ARG A 38 0.20 5.45 2.11
C ARG A 38 1.63 5.80 1.71
N LEU A 39 2.63 5.34 2.46
CA LEU A 39 4.04 5.62 2.17
C LEU A 39 4.50 5.02 0.83
N LEU A 40 4.01 3.84 0.46
CA LEU A 40 4.30 3.23 -0.84
C LEU A 40 3.76 4.07 -1.99
N THR A 41 2.48 4.43 -1.94
CA THR A 41 1.81 5.20 -3.01
C THR A 41 2.25 6.66 -3.08
N GLU A 42 2.74 7.24 -1.98
CA GLU A 42 3.33 8.58 -1.97
C GLU A 42 4.69 8.61 -2.66
N ASN A 43 5.55 7.61 -2.40
CA ASN A 43 6.94 7.59 -2.88
C ASN A 43 7.14 6.83 -4.20
N TYR A 44 6.26 5.87 -4.52
CA TYR A 44 6.42 4.94 -5.63
C TYR A 44 5.13 4.78 -6.43
N ILE A 45 5.27 4.42 -7.70
CA ILE A 45 4.14 3.87 -8.47
C ILE A 45 4.17 2.36 -8.24
N VAL A 46 3.12 1.81 -7.64
CA VAL A 46 3.03 0.39 -7.28
C VAL A 46 1.93 -0.31 -8.06
N ASP A 47 2.15 -1.58 -8.38
CA ASP A 47 1.11 -2.46 -8.91
C ASP A 47 0.20 -2.93 -7.75
N LEU A 48 -1.11 -2.68 -7.89
CA LEU A 48 -2.10 -2.99 -6.86
C LEU A 48 -2.19 -4.51 -6.59
N ASP A 49 -2.13 -5.34 -7.63
CA ASP A 49 -2.21 -6.79 -7.49
C ASP A 49 -0.94 -7.34 -6.82
N ALA A 50 0.23 -6.80 -7.19
CA ALA A 50 1.49 -7.20 -6.56
C ALA A 50 1.55 -6.80 -5.08
N VAL A 51 0.97 -5.64 -4.72
CA VAL A 51 0.90 -5.21 -3.32
C VAL A 51 -0.12 -6.05 -2.55
N ALA A 52 -1.28 -6.36 -3.14
CA ALA A 52 -2.28 -7.22 -2.49
C ALA A 52 -1.71 -8.63 -2.20
N ALA A 53 -0.83 -9.15 -3.07
CA ALA A 53 -0.13 -10.41 -2.83
C ALA A 53 0.86 -10.34 -1.64
N LEU A 54 1.42 -9.16 -1.34
CA LEU A 54 2.41 -8.95 -0.27
C LEU A 54 1.81 -8.43 1.04
N MET A 55 0.67 -7.74 0.95
CA MET A 55 -0.07 -7.18 2.08
C MET A 55 -1.47 -7.78 2.06
N PRO A 56 -1.70 -8.92 2.74
CA PRO A 56 -3.03 -9.46 2.87
C PRO A 56 -3.90 -8.41 3.58
N VAL A 57 -4.88 -7.90 2.86
CA VAL A 57 -5.93 -7.06 3.43
C VAL A 57 -6.65 -7.93 4.45
N SER A 58 -6.57 -7.55 5.73
CA SER A 58 -7.57 -8.02 6.70
C SER A 58 -8.89 -7.40 6.25
N GLU A 59 -9.65 -8.12 5.43
CA GLU A 59 -11.00 -7.69 5.06
C GLU A 59 -11.75 -7.40 6.37
N PRO A 60 -12.22 -6.16 6.59
CA PRO A 60 -13.19 -5.95 7.65
C PRO A 60 -14.42 -6.77 7.28
N GLU A 61 -14.82 -7.68 8.17
CA GLU A 61 -16.08 -8.41 8.10
C GLU A 61 -17.18 -7.50 7.53
N PRO A 62 -17.84 -7.87 6.42
CA PRO A 62 -18.83 -7.01 5.80
C PRO A 62 -19.98 -6.78 6.79
N VAL A 63 -20.06 -5.55 7.32
CA VAL A 63 -21.08 -5.07 8.28
C VAL A 63 -22.51 -5.12 7.70
N TRP A 64 -22.66 -5.49 6.43
CA TRP A 64 -23.96 -5.70 5.78
C TRP A 64 -24.73 -6.92 6.30
N LEU A 65 -24.10 -7.77 7.11
CA LEU A 65 -24.79 -8.81 7.92
C LEU A 65 -25.24 -8.27 9.29
N SER A 66 -25.67 -7.01 9.36
CA SER A 66 -26.44 -6.53 10.51
C SER A 66 -27.78 -7.28 10.53
N ALA A 67 -27.83 -8.29 11.40
CA ALA A 67 -28.98 -9.02 11.91
C ALA A 67 -30.33 -8.66 11.27
N ARG A 68 -30.82 -9.57 10.41
CA ARG A 68 -32.24 -9.62 10.07
C ARG A 68 -32.96 -10.25 11.26
N ASP A 69 -33.45 -9.40 12.17
CA ASP A 69 -34.54 -9.74 13.11
C ASP A 69 -35.84 -9.97 12.31
#